data_AF-A0A958C9M2-F1
#
_entry.id   AF-A0A958C9M2-F1
#
_cell.length_a   1.000
_cell.length_b   1.000
_cell.length_c   1.000
_cell.angle_alpha   90.00
_cell.angle_beta   90.00
_cell.angle_gamma   90.00
#
_symmetry.space_group_name_H-M   'P 1'
#
loop_
_entity.id
_entity.type
_entity.pdbx_description
1 polymer ?
#
loop_
_entity_poly.entity_id
_entity_poly.type
_entity_poly.pdbx_seq_one_letter_code
_entity_poly.pdbx_strand_id
1 'polypeptide(L)'
;MSIVLVVFLGQSNLRWLEGVAFVSLAALGGTLAFMLSRRLRGLIGMVFKWRPLQPLAPMFEGVSSAFEAYRFQYMALVYAFLLALAGLMVTNLVNWLLFHATGGDVPFSYVLLFNPLIALVLLLPISFGGHGLIQGAYPFFYGLAGVPQTQAVAVSVLMSFIIIISSLPGGVLWLRMRRASDEENPPVPAEQPTS
;
A
#
# COMPACT_ATOMS: atom_id res chain seq x y z
N MET A 1 22.75 11.98 26.10
CA MET A 1 22.03 12.33 27.35
C MET A 1 20.66 12.97 27.13
N SER A 2 20.05 12.82 25.93
CA SER A 2 18.69 13.28 25.64
C SER A 2 17.64 12.15 25.72
N ILE A 3 18.03 10.89 25.51
CA ILE A 3 17.14 9.71 25.58
C ILE A 3 16.70 9.40 27.03
N VAL A 4 17.56 9.66 28.02
CA VAL A 4 17.25 9.38 29.44
C VAL A 4 16.26 10.41 30.01
N LEU A 5 16.26 11.64 29.49
CA LEU A 5 15.34 12.71 29.94
C LEU A 5 13.91 12.49 29.43
N VAL A 6 13.75 11.91 28.24
CA VAL A 6 12.43 11.58 27.67
C VAL A 6 11.78 10.39 28.39
N VAL A 7 12.59 9.49 28.97
CA VAL A 7 12.09 8.35 29.76
C VAL A 7 11.69 8.75 31.19
N PHE A 8 12.28 9.82 31.74
CA PHE A 8 12.06 10.24 33.13
C PHE A 8 10.92 11.27 33.32
N LEU A 9 10.60 12.06 32.30
CA LEU A 9 9.53 13.06 32.36
C LEU A 9 8.26 12.44 31.78
N GLY A 10 7.49 11.84 32.68
CA GLY A 10 6.39 10.93 32.36
C GLY A 10 5.41 11.44 31.31
N GLN A 11 4.82 10.49 30.60
CA GLN A 11 3.38 10.41 30.33
C GLN A 11 3.06 8.93 30.10
N SER A 12 2.23 8.38 30.97
CA SER A 12 1.66 7.03 30.92
C SER A 12 0.92 6.68 29.62
N ASN A 13 0.83 7.62 28.68
CA ASN A 13 0.29 7.45 27.32
C ASN A 13 1.29 6.91 26.29
N LEU A 14 2.61 7.01 26.50
CA LEU A 14 3.60 6.66 25.46
C LEU A 14 3.79 5.15 25.29
N ARG A 15 3.58 4.35 26.36
CA ARG A 15 3.75 2.89 26.34
C ARG A 15 2.70 2.17 25.48
N TRP A 16 1.50 2.74 25.38
CA TRP A 16 0.46 2.23 24.47
C TRP A 16 0.83 2.49 23.01
N LEU A 17 1.44 3.64 22.70
CA LEU A 17 1.95 3.98 21.37
C LEU A 17 3.12 3.07 20.97
N GLU A 18 4.04 2.79 21.88
CA GLU A 18 5.10 1.78 21.68
C GLU A 18 4.50 0.39 21.45
N GLY A 19 3.50 0.01 22.26
CA GLY A 19 2.80 -1.27 22.11
C GLY A 19 2.11 -1.40 20.76
N VAL A 20 1.40 -0.37 20.31
CA VAL A 20 0.74 -0.36 18.99
C VAL A 20 1.78 -0.42 17.87
N ALA A 21 2.88 0.34 17.96
CA ALA A 21 3.95 0.28 16.96
C ALA A 21 4.60 -1.12 16.91
N PHE A 22 4.81 -1.75 18.07
CA PHE A 22 5.33 -3.12 18.15
C PHE A 22 4.34 -4.13 17.61
N VAL A 23 3.04 -3.95 17.87
CA VAL A 23 1.96 -4.77 17.32
C VAL A 23 1.84 -4.58 15.82
N SER A 24 1.99 -3.37 15.28
CA SER A 24 2.00 -3.10 13.83
C SER A 24 3.23 -3.71 13.16
N LEU A 25 4.41 -3.61 13.78
CA LEU A 25 5.64 -4.21 13.28
C LEU A 25 5.58 -5.75 13.34
N ALA A 26 5.02 -6.30 14.42
CA ALA A 26 4.78 -7.73 14.59
C ALA A 26 3.64 -8.23 13.70
N ALA A 27 2.65 -7.41 13.41
CA ALA A 27 1.59 -7.73 12.45
C ALA A 27 2.12 -7.67 11.03
N LEU A 28 2.99 -6.72 10.69
CA LEU A 28 3.64 -6.66 9.38
C LEU A 28 4.60 -7.84 9.21
N GLY A 29 5.49 -8.05 10.18
CA GLY A 29 6.40 -9.19 10.24
C GLY A 29 5.66 -10.53 10.31
N GLY A 30 4.53 -10.57 11.00
CA GLY A 30 3.64 -11.72 11.11
C GLY A 30 2.86 -12.00 9.83
N THR A 31 2.38 -10.97 9.14
CA THR A 31 1.71 -11.10 7.83
C THR A 31 2.71 -11.55 6.77
N LEU A 32 3.94 -11.04 6.82
CA LEU A 32 5.05 -11.50 5.98
C LEU A 32 5.43 -12.93 6.30
N ALA A 33 5.59 -13.26 7.59
CA ALA A 33 5.88 -14.61 8.03
C ALA A 33 4.71 -15.58 7.74
N PHE A 34 3.47 -15.10 7.71
CA PHE A 34 2.26 -15.88 7.42
C PHE A 34 2.07 -16.08 5.91
N MET A 35 2.38 -15.08 5.08
CA MET A 35 2.48 -15.23 3.63
C MET A 35 3.67 -16.13 3.23
N LEU A 36 4.81 -16.05 3.93
CA LEU A 36 5.98 -16.91 3.68
C LEU A 36 5.86 -18.30 4.30
N SER A 37 5.11 -18.47 5.40
CA SER A 37 5.00 -19.75 6.08
C SER A 37 3.98 -20.63 5.39
N ARG A 38 4.55 -21.58 4.64
CA ARG A 38 4.12 -22.94 4.23
C ARG A 38 2.79 -23.55 4.78
N ARG A 39 2.16 -23.05 5.84
CA ARG A 39 0.90 -23.58 6.42
C ARG A 39 -0.35 -23.14 5.67
N LEU A 40 -0.36 -21.99 4.99
CA LEU A 40 -1.53 -21.59 4.18
C LEU A 40 -1.71 -22.49 2.95
N ARG A 41 -0.62 -22.94 2.30
CA ARG A 41 -0.70 -23.97 1.24
C ARG A 41 -1.26 -25.30 1.73
N GLY A 42 -0.97 -25.68 2.98
CA GLY A 42 -1.49 -26.92 3.59
C GLY A 42 -2.98 -26.83 3.97
N LEU A 43 -3.41 -25.72 4.55
CA LEU A 43 -4.81 -25.49 4.94
C LEU A 43 -5.70 -25.23 3.72
N ILE A 44 -5.24 -24.47 2.73
CA ILE A 44 -5.97 -24.27 1.47
C ILE A 44 -6.09 -25.60 0.71
N GLY A 45 -5.07 -26.46 0.72
CA GLY A 45 -5.17 -27.82 0.18
C GLY A 45 -6.18 -28.73 0.90
N MET A 46 -6.45 -28.51 2.20
CA MET A 46 -7.50 -29.22 2.93
C MET A 46 -8.90 -28.62 2.70
N VAL A 47 -9.02 -27.29 2.59
CA VAL A 47 -10.29 -26.60 2.35
C VAL A 47 -10.79 -26.83 0.91
N PHE A 48 -9.89 -27.04 -0.06
CA PHE A 48 -10.26 -27.30 -1.47
C PHE A 48 -10.82 -28.71 -1.75
N LYS A 49 -11.08 -29.54 -0.73
CA LYS A 49 -11.85 -30.80 -0.88
C LYS A 49 -13.37 -30.62 -0.74
N TRP A 50 -13.86 -29.41 -0.48
CA TRP A 50 -15.31 -29.16 -0.44
C TRP A 50 -15.84 -28.80 -1.83
N ARG A 51 -16.92 -29.48 -2.21
CA ARG A 51 -17.51 -29.54 -3.56
C ARG A 51 -18.06 -28.23 -4.19
N PRO A 52 -18.28 -27.08 -3.53
CA PRO A 52 -18.93 -25.94 -4.22
C PRO A 52 -17.98 -25.02 -5.03
N LEU A 53 -16.66 -25.27 -5.03
CA LEU A 53 -15.66 -24.35 -5.64
C LEU A 53 -15.10 -24.81 -7.01
N GLN A 54 -15.66 -25.85 -7.62
CA GLN A 54 -15.25 -26.35 -8.94
C GLN A 54 -15.26 -25.33 -10.10
N PRO A 55 -16.16 -24.32 -10.17
CA PRO A 55 -16.14 -23.38 -11.31
C PRO A 55 -14.97 -22.36 -11.28
N LEU A 56 -14.18 -22.28 -10.19
CA LEU A 56 -13.01 -21.40 -10.08
C LEU A 56 -11.67 -22.10 -10.42
N ALA A 57 -11.70 -23.38 -10.77
CA ALA A 57 -10.52 -24.18 -11.12
C ALA A 57 -9.65 -23.60 -12.25
N PRO A 58 -10.18 -23.06 -13.38
CA PRO A 58 -9.32 -22.59 -14.48
C PRO A 58 -8.56 -21.28 -14.16
N MET A 59 -9.06 -20.44 -13.25
CA MET A 59 -8.29 -19.28 -12.74
C MET A 59 -7.15 -19.72 -11.82
N PHE A 60 -7.31 -20.84 -11.12
CA PHE A 60 -6.29 -21.37 -10.22
C PHE A 60 -5.13 -22.03 -10.97
N GLU A 61 -5.38 -22.65 -12.12
CA GLU A 61 -4.32 -23.27 -12.94
C GLU A 61 -3.39 -22.21 -13.56
N GLY A 62 -3.93 -21.10 -14.07
CA GLY A 62 -3.13 -19.97 -14.57
C GLY A 62 -2.32 -19.26 -13.48
N VAL A 63 -2.83 -19.23 -12.25
CA VAL A 63 -2.07 -18.77 -11.08
C VAL A 63 -1.03 -19.83 -10.68
N SER A 64 -1.36 -21.13 -10.71
CA SER A 64 -0.44 -22.21 -10.31
C SER A 64 0.77 -22.35 -11.24
N SER A 65 0.60 -22.16 -12.56
CA SER A 65 1.69 -22.21 -13.53
C SER A 65 2.60 -20.97 -13.42
N ALA A 66 2.05 -19.80 -13.08
CA ALA A 66 2.83 -18.62 -12.71
C ALA A 66 3.62 -18.81 -11.40
N PHE A 67 3.07 -19.58 -10.45
CA PHE A 67 3.76 -19.92 -9.20
C PHE A 67 4.81 -21.02 -9.36
N GLU A 68 4.70 -21.93 -10.33
CA GLU A 68 5.74 -22.94 -10.62
C GLU A 68 6.97 -22.35 -11.31
N ALA A 69 6.82 -21.29 -12.12
CA ALA A 69 7.94 -20.52 -12.65
C ALA A 69 8.71 -19.74 -11.55
N TYR A 70 8.07 -19.44 -10.42
CA TYR A 70 8.65 -18.73 -9.27
C TYR A 70 9.40 -19.63 -8.28
N ARG A 71 9.50 -20.93 -8.58
CA ARG A 71 10.10 -21.97 -7.72
C ARG A 71 11.60 -21.78 -7.43
N PHE A 72 12.28 -20.85 -8.13
CA PHE A 72 13.73 -20.59 -8.00
C PHE A 72 14.12 -19.20 -7.45
N GLN A 73 13.18 -18.29 -7.15
CA GLN A 73 13.52 -16.91 -6.78
C GLN A 73 12.92 -16.43 -5.45
N TYR A 74 13.21 -17.12 -4.34
CA TYR A 74 12.98 -16.56 -3.00
C TYR A 74 13.59 -15.14 -2.87
N MET A 75 14.71 -14.89 -3.55
CA MET A 75 15.33 -13.58 -3.64
C MET A 75 14.44 -12.54 -4.35
N ALA A 76 13.72 -12.89 -5.43
CA ALA A 76 12.85 -11.94 -6.10
C ALA A 76 11.65 -11.52 -5.23
N LEU A 77 11.09 -12.44 -4.43
CA LEU A 77 10.07 -12.08 -3.43
C LEU A 77 10.63 -11.12 -2.38
N VAL A 78 11.84 -11.39 -1.89
CA VAL A 78 12.51 -10.52 -0.91
C VAL A 78 12.77 -9.14 -1.52
N TYR A 79 13.26 -9.06 -2.76
CA TYR A 79 13.47 -7.79 -3.46
C TYR A 79 12.17 -7.04 -3.69
N ALA A 80 11.11 -7.72 -4.14
CA ALA A 80 9.79 -7.10 -4.31
C ALA A 80 9.24 -6.56 -2.99
N PHE A 81 9.40 -7.32 -1.90
CA PHE A 81 9.00 -6.88 -0.57
C PHE A 81 9.81 -5.67 -0.09
N LEU A 82 11.14 -5.70 -0.22
CA LEU A 82 12.00 -4.59 0.16
C LEU A 82 11.70 -3.34 -0.66
N LEU A 83 11.41 -3.50 -1.95
CA LEU A 83 11.02 -2.40 -2.83
C LEU A 83 9.67 -1.79 -2.41
N ALA A 84 8.69 -2.63 -2.06
CA ALA A 84 7.40 -2.17 -1.55
C ALA A 84 7.54 -1.44 -0.20
N LEU A 85 8.37 -1.99 0.70
CA LEU A 85 8.67 -1.37 1.99
C LEU A 85 9.38 -0.02 1.81
N ALA A 86 10.35 0.06 0.89
CA ALA A 86 11.04 1.30 0.56
C ALA A 86 10.05 2.35 0.01
N GLY A 87 9.15 1.97 -0.91
CA GLY A 87 8.10 2.85 -1.41
C GLY A 87 7.20 3.38 -0.29
N LEU A 88 6.80 2.50 0.64
CA LEU A 88 6.02 2.90 1.80
C LEU A 88 6.79 3.87 2.70
N MET A 89 8.08 3.62 2.98
CA MET A 89 8.91 4.52 3.80
C MET A 89 9.08 5.89 3.14
N VAL A 90 9.34 5.93 1.84
CA VAL A 90 9.44 7.19 1.08
C VAL A 90 8.12 7.96 1.16
N THR A 91 6.99 7.27 1.01
CA THR A 91 5.65 7.89 1.10
C THR A 91 5.41 8.49 2.48
N ASN A 92 5.77 7.78 3.55
CA ASN A 92 5.67 8.28 4.92
C ASN A 92 6.60 9.47 5.17
N LEU A 93 7.83 9.43 4.64
CA LEU A 93 8.79 10.52 4.74
C LEU A 93 8.27 11.79 4.06
N VAL A 94 7.73 11.67 2.85
CA VAL A 94 7.12 12.80 2.12
C VAL A 94 5.97 13.40 2.93
N ASN A 95 5.09 12.56 3.48
CA ASN A 95 3.98 13.03 4.29
C ASN A 95 4.44 13.75 5.57
N TRP A 96 5.47 13.25 6.22
CA TRP A 96 6.08 13.90 7.38
C TRP A 96 6.70 15.26 7.03
N LEU A 97 7.42 15.35 5.91
CA LEU A 97 7.96 16.61 5.41
C LEU A 97 6.86 17.63 5.08
N LEU A 98 5.71 17.18 4.57
CA LEU A 98 4.54 18.03 4.32
C LEU A 98 3.97 18.64 5.62
N PHE A 99 3.88 17.86 6.69
CA PHE A 99 3.47 18.39 8.00
C PHE A 99 4.44 19.47 8.49
N HIS A 100 5.75 19.24 8.39
CA HIS A 100 6.74 20.26 8.74
C HIS A 100 6.71 21.49 7.83
N ALA A 101 6.55 21.31 6.52
CA ALA A 101 6.48 22.41 5.56
C ALA A 101 5.22 23.28 5.77
N THR A 102 4.14 22.70 6.29
CA THR A 102 2.91 23.43 6.64
C THR A 102 2.94 24.02 8.06
N GLY A 103 4.09 23.94 8.75
CA GLY A 103 4.31 24.54 10.07
C GLY A 103 3.89 23.67 11.26
N GLY A 104 3.62 22.38 11.04
CA GLY A 104 3.25 21.43 12.10
C GLY A 104 4.42 20.58 12.52
N ASP A 105 4.54 20.36 13.82
CA ASP A 105 5.53 19.45 14.39
C ASP A 105 4.85 18.11 14.72
N VAL A 106 4.72 17.25 13.71
CA VAL A 106 4.14 15.91 13.87
C VAL A 106 5.29 14.91 14.01
N PRO A 107 5.34 14.12 15.10
CA PRO A 107 6.33 13.06 15.25
C PRO A 107 6.23 12.05 14.09
N PHE A 108 7.38 11.59 13.58
CA PHE A 108 7.41 10.60 12.50
C PHE A 108 6.67 9.29 12.86
N SER A 109 6.64 8.93 14.14
CA SER A 109 5.89 7.77 14.66
C SER A 109 4.38 7.87 14.42
N TYR A 110 3.80 9.08 14.49
CA TYR A 110 2.38 9.29 14.22
C TYR A 110 2.07 9.10 12.74
N VAL A 111 2.95 9.56 11.86
CA VAL A 111 2.80 9.36 10.40
C VAL A 111 2.85 7.87 10.06
N LEU A 112 3.81 7.13 10.63
CA LEU A 112 3.94 5.67 10.46
C LEU A 112 2.72 4.90 10.98
N LEU A 113 2.05 5.39 12.02
CA LEU A 113 0.87 4.76 12.58
C LEU A 113 -0.40 5.08 11.78
N PHE A 114 -0.63 6.35 11.46
CA PHE A 114 -1.87 6.80 10.84
C PHE A 114 -1.94 6.52 9.35
N ASN A 115 -0.83 6.62 8.61
CA ASN A 115 -0.87 6.41 7.16
C ASN A 115 -1.37 5.00 6.76
N PRO A 116 -0.91 3.89 7.38
CA PRO A 116 -1.47 2.56 7.11
C PRO A 116 -2.97 2.47 7.46
N LEU A 117 -3.41 3.09 8.56
CA LEU A 117 -4.82 3.10 8.96
C LEU A 117 -5.67 3.88 7.97
N ILE A 118 -5.19 5.04 7.51
CA ILE A 118 -5.84 5.83 6.46
C ILE A 118 -5.92 5.01 5.17
N ALA A 119 -4.83 4.33 4.77
CA ALA A 119 -4.83 3.47 3.59
C ALA A 119 -5.85 2.33 3.69
N LEU A 120 -6.03 1.72 4.87
CA LEU A 120 -7.06 0.70 5.12
C LEU A 120 -8.47 1.27 4.97
N VAL A 121 -8.73 2.48 5.46
CA VAL A 121 -10.03 3.14 5.27
C VAL A 121 -10.26 3.45 3.80
N LEU A 122 -9.24 3.92 3.09
CA LEU A 122 -9.30 4.23 1.65
C LEU A 122 -9.52 3.00 0.77
N LEU A 123 -9.20 1.80 1.25
CA LEU A 123 -9.49 0.56 0.57
C LEU A 123 -10.99 0.24 0.53
N LEU A 124 -11.77 0.81 1.45
CA LEU A 124 -13.21 0.64 1.46
C LEU A 124 -13.80 1.38 0.24
N PRO A 125 -14.57 0.70 -0.64
CA PRO A 125 -15.13 1.29 -1.85
C PRO A 125 -16.35 2.18 -1.55
N ILE A 126 -16.24 3.08 -0.59
CA ILE A 126 -17.31 3.97 -0.12
C ILE A 126 -17.26 5.31 -0.87
N SER A 127 -16.13 5.66 -1.50
CA SER A 127 -15.91 6.94 -2.15
C SER A 127 -15.58 6.79 -3.64
N PHE A 128 -16.38 7.43 -4.49
CA PHE A 128 -16.08 7.58 -5.92
C PHE A 128 -14.78 8.39 -6.09
N GLY A 129 -13.74 7.74 -6.61
CA GLY A 129 -12.44 8.36 -6.87
C GLY A 129 -11.56 8.60 -5.63
N GLY A 130 -11.92 8.13 -4.44
CA GLY A 130 -11.08 8.16 -3.22
C GLY A 130 -10.79 9.55 -2.61
N HIS A 131 -11.00 10.65 -3.36
CA HIS A 131 -10.62 11.99 -2.93
C HIS A 131 -11.42 12.55 -1.75
N GLY A 132 -12.74 12.27 -1.67
CA GLY A 132 -13.56 12.74 -0.56
C GLY A 132 -13.21 12.03 0.76
N LEU A 133 -12.86 10.74 0.67
CA LEU A 133 -12.47 9.94 1.84
C LEU A 133 -11.09 10.34 2.36
N ILE A 134 -10.16 10.74 1.49
CA ILE A 134 -8.85 11.30 1.89
C ILE A 134 -9.04 12.57 2.73
N GLN A 135 -9.89 13.48 2.27
CA GLN A 135 -10.13 14.78 2.92
C GLN A 135 -10.86 14.65 4.27
N GLY A 136 -11.59 13.56 4.50
CA GLY A 136 -12.19 13.24 5.80
C GLY A 136 -11.26 12.43 6.72
N ALA A 137 -10.51 11.47 6.15
CA ALA A 137 -9.67 10.55 6.92
C ALA A 137 -8.44 11.25 7.51
N TYR A 138 -7.76 12.12 6.75
CA TYR A 138 -6.57 12.82 7.26
C TYR A 138 -6.89 13.67 8.50
N PRO A 139 -7.87 14.58 8.47
CA PRO A 139 -8.20 15.37 9.65
C PRO A 139 -8.78 14.55 10.80
N PHE A 140 -9.47 13.44 10.51
CA PHE A 140 -9.93 12.54 11.54
C PHE A 140 -8.76 11.91 12.31
N PHE A 141 -7.85 11.20 11.63
CA PHE A 141 -6.75 10.50 12.30
C PHE A 141 -5.71 11.45 12.88
N TYR A 142 -5.29 12.47 12.12
CA TYR A 142 -4.30 13.43 12.63
C TYR A 142 -4.90 14.39 13.66
N GLY A 143 -6.22 14.63 13.64
CA GLY A 143 -6.93 15.35 14.69
C GLY A 143 -6.87 14.64 16.04
N LEU A 144 -6.84 13.30 16.07
CA LEU A 144 -6.61 12.52 17.31
C LEU A 144 -5.23 12.78 17.93
N ALA A 145 -4.27 13.22 17.12
CA ALA A 145 -2.94 13.62 17.56
C ALA A 145 -2.81 15.12 17.86
N GLY A 146 -3.92 15.87 17.83
CA GLY A 146 -3.94 17.31 18.11
C GLY A 146 -3.53 18.19 16.93
N VAL A 147 -3.45 17.64 15.71
CA VAL A 147 -3.16 18.42 14.51
C VAL A 147 -4.39 19.27 14.12
N PRO A 148 -4.23 20.58 13.86
CA PRO A 148 -5.32 21.41 13.38
C PRO A 148 -5.96 20.85 12.10
N GLN A 149 -7.30 20.85 12.05
CA GLN A 149 -8.06 20.33 10.90
C GLN A 149 -7.64 21.00 9.59
N THR A 150 -7.47 22.33 9.60
CA THR A 150 -7.03 23.11 8.43
C THR A 150 -5.70 22.62 7.87
N GLN A 151 -4.76 22.29 8.76
CA GLN A 151 -3.46 21.75 8.38
C GLN A 151 -3.56 20.34 7.82
N ALA A 152 -4.31 19.44 8.48
CA ALA A 152 -4.47 18.07 8.02
C ALA A 152 -5.13 18.00 6.63
N VAL A 153 -6.10 18.88 6.36
CA VAL A 153 -6.69 19.03 5.02
C VAL A 153 -5.64 19.51 4.02
N ALA A 154 -4.86 20.55 4.35
CA ALA A 154 -3.82 21.08 3.48
C ALA A 154 -2.80 20.00 3.07
N VAL A 155 -2.32 19.22 4.04
CA VAL A 155 -1.40 18.10 3.77
C VAL A 155 -2.05 17.04 2.86
N SER A 156 -3.31 16.68 3.10
CA SER A 156 -4.01 15.70 2.26
C SER A 156 -4.16 16.15 0.80
N VAL A 157 -4.40 17.44 0.57
CA VAL A 157 -4.51 18.04 -0.76
C VAL A 157 -3.15 18.07 -1.44
N LEU A 158 -2.11 18.53 -0.73
CA LEU A 158 -0.74 18.57 -1.26
C LEU A 158 -0.24 17.16 -1.61
N MET A 159 -0.53 16.16 -0.78
CA MET A 159 -0.18 14.77 -1.07
C MET A 159 -0.88 14.26 -2.33
N SER A 160 -2.16 14.62 -2.53
CA SER A 160 -2.90 14.29 -3.75
C SER A 160 -2.26 14.92 -4.99
N PHE A 161 -1.83 16.19 -4.89
CA PHE A 161 -1.09 16.86 -5.98
C PHE A 161 0.23 16.17 -6.29
N ILE A 162 1.01 15.79 -5.27
CA ILE A 162 2.28 15.06 -5.45
C ILE A 162 2.04 13.73 -6.15
N ILE A 163 1.00 12.98 -5.75
CA ILE A 163 0.63 11.72 -6.39
C ILE A 163 0.30 11.95 -7.87
N ILE A 164 -0.54 12.93 -8.19
CA ILE A 164 -0.90 13.25 -9.59
C ILE A 164 0.35 13.60 -10.40
N ILE A 165 1.21 14.49 -9.90
CA ILE A 165 2.42 14.92 -10.60
C ILE A 165 3.38 13.73 -10.79
N SER A 166 3.56 12.90 -9.76
CA SER A 166 4.42 11.72 -9.81
C SER A 166 3.88 10.63 -10.77
N SER A 167 2.58 10.64 -11.05
CA SER A 167 1.95 9.71 -12.00
C SER A 167 2.12 10.10 -13.47
N LEU A 168 2.39 11.38 -13.77
CA LEU A 168 2.52 11.88 -15.15
C LEU A 168 3.62 11.18 -15.96
N PRO A 169 4.85 10.98 -15.44
CA PRO A 169 5.90 10.27 -16.18
C PRO A 169 5.50 8.83 -16.53
N GLY A 170 4.81 8.14 -15.63
CA GLY A 170 4.28 6.80 -15.86
C GLY A 170 3.24 6.79 -16.98
N GLY A 171 2.33 7.77 -16.99
CA GLY A 171 1.35 7.94 -18.07
C GLY A 171 1.98 8.23 -19.43
N VAL A 172 3.01 9.08 -19.46
CA VAL A 172 3.75 9.39 -20.70
C VAL A 172 4.48 8.16 -21.22
N LEU A 173 5.12 7.38 -20.34
CA LEU A 173 5.79 6.14 -20.72
C LEU A 173 4.79 5.10 -21.26
N TRP A 174 3.63 4.98 -20.63
CA TRP A 174 2.55 4.09 -21.08
C TRP A 174 2.05 4.47 -22.48
N LEU A 175 1.84 5.76 -22.76
CA LEU A 175 1.44 6.23 -24.10
C LEU A 175 2.50 5.90 -25.16
N ARG A 176 3.79 5.97 -24.82
CA ARG A 176 4.89 5.62 -25.72
C ARG A 176 4.97 4.12 -25.99
N MET A 177 4.88 3.29 -24.95
CA MET A 177 4.88 1.83 -25.10
C MET A 177 3.68 1.35 -25.93
N ARG A 178 2.50 1.91 -25.69
CA ARG A 178 1.29 1.56 -26.45
C ARG A 178 1.45 1.83 -27.94
N ARG A 179 2.01 2.98 -28.32
CA ARG A 179 2.25 3.32 -29.74
C ARG A 179 3.25 2.37 -30.40
N ALA A 180 4.32 1.99 -29.69
CA ALA A 180 5.29 1.02 -30.21
C ALA A 180 4.65 -0.37 -30.42
N SER A 181 3.77 -0.81 -29.52
CA SER A 181 3.04 -2.07 -29.67
C SER A 181 2.03 -2.05 -30.82
N ASP A 182 1.37 -0.92 -31.08
CA ASP A 182 0.42 -0.74 -32.20
C ASP A 182 1.16 -0.70 -33.56
N GLU A 183 2.41 -0.23 -33.61
CA GLU A 183 3.26 -0.24 -34.82
C GLU A 183 3.84 -1.63 -35.14
N GLU A 184 4.16 -2.44 -34.12
CA GLU A 184 4.77 -3.76 -34.29
C GLU A 184 3.76 -4.85 -34.69
N ASN A 185 2.47 -4.66 -34.41
CA ASN A 185 1.42 -5.62 -34.73
C ASN A 185 0.32 -4.97 -35.59
N PRO A 186 0.53 -4.82 -36.92
CA PRO A 186 -0.42 -4.17 -37.79
C PRO A 186 -1.77 -4.89 -37.75
N PRO A 187 -2.89 -4.15 -37.85
CA PRO A 187 -4.23 -4.74 -37.75
C PRO A 187 -4.41 -5.81 -38.83
N VAL A 188 -4.78 -7.02 -38.41
CA VAL A 188 -5.13 -8.14 -39.29
C VAL A 188 -6.24 -7.66 -40.23
N PRO A 189 -6.05 -7.69 -41.57
CA PRO A 189 -7.08 -7.27 -42.51
C PRO A 189 -8.36 -8.05 -42.23
N ALA A 190 -9.48 -7.33 -42.06
CA ALA A 190 -10.78 -7.95 -41.83
C ALA A 190 -11.06 -8.95 -42.95
N GLU A 191 -11.21 -10.22 -42.60
CA GLU A 191 -11.66 -11.26 -43.53
C GLU A 191 -12.98 -10.77 -44.14
N GLN A 192 -12.95 -10.53 -45.45
CA GLN A 192 -14.15 -10.16 -46.19
C GLN A 192 -15.13 -11.33 -46.07
N PRO A 193 -16.40 -11.09 -45.70
CA PRO A 193 -17.37 -12.15 -45.57
C PRO A 193 -17.50 -12.83 -46.93
N THR A 194 -17.12 -14.11 -46.98
CA THR A 194 -17.33 -14.96 -48.15
C THR A 194 -18.83 -14.99 -48.44
N SER A 195 -19.16 -14.49 -49.63
CA SER A 195 -20.50 -14.42 -50.25
C SER A 195 -21.33 -15.69 -50.11
#